data_AF-A0A5D3FAS0-F1
#
_entry.id   AF-A0A5D3FAS0-F1
#
_cell.length_a   1.000
_cell.length_b   1.000
_cell.length_c   1.000
_cell.angle_alpha   90.00
_cell.angle_beta   90.00
_cell.angle_gamma   90.00
#
_symmetry.space_group_name_H-M   'P 1'
#
loop_
_entity.id
_entity.type
_entity.pdbx_description
1 polymer ?
#
loop_
_entity_poly.entity_id
_entity_poly.type
_entity_poly.pdbx_seq_one_letter_code
_entity_poly.pdbx_strand_id
1 'polypeptide(L)'
;MIISELLRATEDRTTEQQFTTNHFVPLTDLNRLGRFGVGVKSVLQISDQPQFDPRIESRLGTTAPRREALGEAVRQGLTREPDPVLRQAVERRGVEVAAAWYRERGWSVTVLGKPFDLLVEKQHGSRTVEVKGSRSRVDKVIVTRNEVKNARTATADLVVVDEITWSRDSCGRIVTSGGRLRRWAGWHPTDDDLTPLTFECRLPEGPQQND
;
A
#
# COMPACT_ATOMS: atom_id res chain seq x y z
N MET A 1 41.70 54.46 -25.38
CA MET A 1 40.32 54.41 -25.90
C MET A 1 39.39 54.69 -24.72
N ILE A 2 38.67 55.82 -24.74
CA ILE A 2 37.90 56.39 -23.60
C ILE A 2 36.39 56.26 -23.91
N ILE A 3 35.56 56.36 -22.85
CA ILE A 3 34.11 56.71 -22.75
C ILE A 3 33.19 55.48 -22.63
N SER A 4 32.03 55.44 -21.95
CA SER A 4 31.35 56.06 -20.77
C SER A 4 29.85 55.73 -20.97
N GLU A 5 29.13 55.37 -19.90
CA GLU A 5 27.69 55.63 -19.60
C GLU A 5 26.50 55.41 -20.59
N LEU A 6 25.36 55.02 -19.96
CA LEU A 6 23.95 55.45 -20.15
C LEU A 6 22.94 54.72 -21.10
N LEU A 7 21.86 54.22 -20.44
CA LEU A 7 20.40 54.31 -20.72
C LEU A 7 19.65 53.49 -21.83
N ARG A 8 18.55 52.88 -21.33
CA ARG A 8 17.18 52.62 -21.90
C ARG A 8 17.02 51.46 -22.90
N ALA A 9 16.25 50.42 -22.49
CA ALA A 9 14.85 50.12 -22.85
C ALA A 9 14.72 49.62 -24.31
N THR A 10 14.20 48.44 -24.62
CA THR A 10 12.78 48.04 -24.53
C THR A 10 12.59 46.53 -24.84
N GLU A 11 11.67 45.90 -24.10
CA GLU A 11 10.59 44.97 -24.54
C GLU A 11 10.88 43.74 -25.42
N ASP A 12 10.51 42.55 -24.91
CA ASP A 12 9.50 41.56 -25.40
C ASP A 12 9.87 40.16 -24.86
N ARG A 13 9.00 39.26 -24.38
CA ARG A 13 7.55 39.21 -24.16
C ARG A 13 7.27 37.87 -23.43
N THR A 14 6.29 37.83 -22.51
CA THR A 14 5.39 36.67 -22.17
C THR A 14 6.02 35.35 -21.65
N THR A 15 5.63 34.73 -20.52
CA THR A 15 4.31 34.56 -19.89
C THR A 15 4.50 34.09 -18.43
N GLU A 16 3.79 34.73 -17.50
CA GLU A 16 3.54 34.24 -16.15
C GLU A 16 2.67 32.97 -16.20
N GLN A 17 3.07 31.91 -15.48
CA GLN A 17 2.11 30.90 -15.01
C GLN A 17 2.08 30.91 -13.49
N GLN A 18 0.90 31.28 -13.02
CA GLN A 18 0.52 31.50 -11.65
C GLN A 18 0.46 30.18 -10.88
N PHE A 19 1.04 30.19 -9.67
CA PHE A 19 0.87 29.15 -8.67
C PHE A 19 -0.60 29.13 -8.21
N THR A 20 -1.32 28.04 -8.48
CA THR A 20 -2.65 27.83 -7.91
C THR A 20 -2.53 27.22 -6.52
N THR A 21 -2.77 28.04 -5.50
CA THR A 21 -3.00 27.62 -4.12
C THR A 21 -4.36 26.94 -4.01
N ASN A 22 -4.40 25.63 -3.77
CA ASN A 22 -5.63 24.92 -3.42
C ASN A 22 -6.17 25.44 -2.08
N HIS A 23 -7.16 26.33 -2.16
CA HIS A 23 -7.95 26.78 -1.02
C HIS A 23 -8.94 25.70 -0.60
N PHE A 24 -8.82 25.28 0.65
CA PHE A 24 -9.78 24.44 1.37
C PHE A 24 -11.01 25.30 1.73
N VAL A 25 -12.20 24.91 1.25
CA VAL A 25 -13.47 25.57 1.60
C VAL A 25 -14.20 24.72 2.66
N PRO A 26 -14.58 25.25 3.83
CA PRO A 26 -15.35 24.51 4.82
C PRO A 26 -16.84 24.44 4.42
N LEU A 27 -17.45 23.27 4.61
CA LEU A 27 -18.87 23.02 4.42
C LEU A 27 -19.69 23.66 5.55
N THR A 28 -20.39 24.75 5.25
CA THR A 28 -21.55 25.22 6.02
C THR A 28 -22.62 25.75 5.07
N ASP A 29 -23.88 25.40 5.37
CA ASP A 29 -25.14 25.83 4.78
C ASP A 29 -25.58 25.30 3.40
N LEU A 30 -26.31 24.17 3.44
CA LEU A 30 -27.33 23.83 2.44
C LEU A 30 -28.65 23.51 3.16
N ASN A 31 -29.37 24.55 3.56
CA ASN A 31 -30.79 24.45 3.89
C ASN A 31 -31.51 25.75 3.52
N ARG A 32 -31.81 25.95 2.23
CA ARG A 32 -32.93 26.79 1.78
C ARG A 32 -33.18 26.60 0.27
N LEU A 33 -34.46 26.40 -0.04
CA LEU A 33 -35.10 26.33 -1.38
C LEU A 33 -34.82 24.99 -2.11
N GLY A 34 -35.78 24.13 -2.42
CA GLY A 34 -37.20 24.36 -2.70
C GLY A 34 -37.49 23.91 -4.14
N ARG A 35 -37.92 22.64 -4.29
CA ARG A 35 -38.70 22.04 -5.38
C ARG A 35 -38.44 22.52 -6.82
N PHE A 36 -37.90 21.64 -7.68
CA PHE A 36 -38.47 21.28 -8.99
C PHE A 36 -37.87 19.94 -9.41
N GLY A 37 -38.71 18.96 -9.74
CA GLY A 37 -38.29 17.67 -10.27
C GLY A 37 -38.26 17.69 -11.79
N VAL A 38 -37.18 17.19 -12.39
CA VAL A 38 -37.15 16.48 -13.68
C VAL A 38 -35.92 15.57 -13.62
N GLY A 39 -36.08 14.30 -14.01
CA GLY A 39 -35.05 13.28 -13.90
C GLY A 39 -33.83 13.53 -14.79
N VAL A 40 -32.67 13.09 -14.31
CA VAL A 40 -31.55 12.65 -15.13
C VAL A 40 -30.99 11.37 -14.54
N LYS A 41 -31.16 10.29 -15.31
CA LYS A 41 -30.43 9.04 -15.19
C LYS A 41 -28.97 9.34 -15.53
N SER A 42 -28.04 9.12 -14.61
CA SER A 42 -26.73 8.50 -14.90
C SER A 42 -25.95 8.32 -13.60
N VAL A 43 -25.96 7.09 -13.12
CA VAL A 43 -25.06 6.57 -12.10
C VAL A 43 -23.66 6.51 -12.73
N LEU A 44 -22.77 7.39 -12.29
CA LEU A 44 -21.33 7.25 -12.54
C LEU A 44 -20.82 6.14 -11.61
N GLN A 45 -20.89 4.92 -12.14
CA GLN A 45 -20.28 3.74 -11.59
C GLN A 45 -18.76 3.86 -11.79
N ILE A 46 -18.07 4.53 -10.87
CA ILE A 46 -16.61 4.48 -10.79
C ILE A 46 -16.27 3.16 -10.11
N SER A 47 -16.17 2.10 -10.91
CA SER A 47 -15.53 0.86 -10.53
C SER A 47 -14.02 1.10 -10.45
N ASP A 48 -13.54 1.60 -9.32
CA ASP A 48 -12.11 1.69 -9.05
C ASP A 48 -11.62 0.30 -8.60
N GLN A 49 -11.44 -0.57 -9.59
CA GLN A 49 -10.62 -1.77 -9.45
C GLN A 49 -9.27 -1.41 -10.05
N PRO A 50 -8.15 -1.58 -9.30
CA PRO A 50 -6.83 -1.33 -9.87
C PRO A 50 -6.64 -2.25 -11.08
N GLN A 51 -6.45 -1.64 -12.25
CA GLN A 51 -6.21 -2.37 -13.48
C GLN A 51 -4.83 -3.03 -13.39
N PHE A 52 -4.85 -4.37 -13.35
CA PHE A 52 -3.66 -5.21 -13.45
C PHE A 52 -3.01 -4.99 -14.83
N ASP A 53 -1.74 -4.56 -14.88
CA ASP A 53 -0.98 -4.42 -16.13
C ASP A 53 -0.38 -5.79 -16.52
N PRO A 54 -0.85 -6.43 -17.60
CA PRO A 54 -0.37 -7.74 -18.03
C PRO A 54 1.03 -7.73 -18.66
N ARG A 55 1.72 -6.58 -18.76
CA ARG A 55 3.03 -6.48 -19.44
C ARG A 55 4.26 -6.83 -18.57
N ILE A 56 4.07 -7.14 -17.28
CA ILE A 56 5.16 -7.44 -16.33
C ILE A 56 5.61 -8.93 -16.37
N GLU A 57 5.00 -9.79 -17.20
CA GLU A 57 5.32 -11.23 -17.22
C GLU A 57 6.65 -11.61 -17.90
N SER A 58 7.36 -10.71 -18.59
CA SER A 58 8.53 -11.11 -19.41
C SER A 58 9.89 -11.16 -18.68
N ARG A 59 9.94 -10.96 -17.34
CA ARG A 59 11.20 -11.01 -16.57
C ARG A 59 11.19 -11.89 -15.31
N LEU A 60 10.09 -12.57 -15.02
CA LEU A 60 9.97 -13.46 -13.86
C LEU A 60 9.42 -14.79 -14.35
N GLY A 61 10.23 -15.85 -14.22
CA GLY A 61 9.90 -17.18 -14.72
C GLY A 61 8.53 -17.67 -14.24
N THR A 62 7.73 -18.15 -15.19
CA THR A 62 6.40 -18.71 -15.02
C THR A 62 6.40 -19.95 -14.11
N THR A 63 5.58 -19.94 -13.06
CA THR A 63 4.95 -21.15 -12.50
C THR A 63 3.50 -20.86 -12.10
N ALA A 64 2.57 -21.62 -12.66
CA ALA A 64 1.13 -21.62 -12.34
C ALA A 64 0.85 -22.19 -10.92
N PRO A 65 -0.38 -22.01 -10.36
CA PRO A 65 -0.58 -21.89 -8.92
C PRO A 65 -0.70 -23.26 -8.24
N ARG A 66 0.17 -23.56 -7.28
CA ARG A 66 0.03 -24.77 -6.44
C ARG A 66 -0.87 -24.51 -5.21
N ARG A 67 -2.00 -23.88 -5.54
CA ARG A 67 -3.25 -23.57 -4.81
C ARG A 67 -3.11 -22.51 -3.71
N GLU A 68 -4.23 -21.87 -3.31
CA GLU A 68 -4.43 -21.06 -2.08
C GLU A 68 -3.90 -21.67 -0.76
N ALA A 69 -3.27 -22.84 -0.86
CA ALA A 69 -2.83 -23.76 0.14
C ALA A 69 -1.39 -23.39 0.54
N LEU A 70 -1.09 -22.95 1.75
CA LEU A 70 -1.57 -23.52 2.99
C LEU A 70 -1.44 -22.53 4.16
N GLY A 71 -1.84 -21.27 4.13
CA GLY A 71 -2.46 -20.38 3.14
C GLY A 71 -2.18 -18.95 3.62
N GLU A 72 -3.07 -17.99 3.40
CA GLU A 72 -3.22 -16.88 4.37
C GLU A 72 -3.34 -17.37 5.82
N ALA A 73 -3.76 -18.63 6.00
CA ALA A 73 -3.63 -19.43 7.20
C ALA A 73 -2.15 -19.66 7.54
N VAL A 74 -1.51 -18.94 8.47
CA VAL A 74 -1.97 -19.08 9.85
C VAL A 74 -1.98 -17.76 10.67
N ARG A 75 -1.12 -16.74 10.52
CA ARG A 75 -0.81 -15.87 11.69
C ARG A 75 -0.22 -14.51 11.31
N GLN A 76 -0.97 -13.40 11.22
CA GLN A 76 -0.39 -12.03 11.27
C GLN A 76 -0.75 -11.31 12.59
N GLY A 77 -0.48 -11.98 13.72
CA GLY A 77 -0.98 -11.61 15.04
C GLY A 77 -0.48 -10.28 15.60
N LEU A 78 -1.42 -9.41 15.94
CA LEU A 78 -1.84 -9.19 17.33
C LEU A 78 -3.36 -8.93 17.33
N THR A 79 -4.11 -9.80 18.00
CA THR A 79 -5.58 -9.98 17.89
C THR A 79 -6.01 -10.58 16.54
N ARG A 80 -6.33 -11.87 16.54
CA ARG A 80 -6.93 -12.57 15.39
C ARG A 80 -8.23 -11.85 15.08
N GLU A 81 -8.31 -11.17 13.94
CA GLU A 81 -9.58 -10.68 13.43
C GLU A 81 -10.34 -11.88 12.84
N PRO A 82 -11.39 -12.39 13.51
CA PRO A 82 -12.13 -13.54 13.00
C PRO A 82 -12.93 -13.20 11.75
N ASP A 83 -13.28 -11.92 11.53
CA ASP A 83 -13.99 -11.47 10.34
C ASP A 83 -13.01 -11.35 9.15
N PRO A 84 -13.06 -12.27 8.17
CA PRO A 84 -12.12 -12.25 7.04
C PRO A 84 -12.27 -10.99 6.18
N VAL A 85 -13.46 -10.39 6.13
CA VAL A 85 -13.72 -9.16 5.37
C VAL A 85 -13.05 -7.97 6.06
N LEU A 86 -13.15 -7.89 7.38
CA LEU A 86 -12.49 -6.85 8.17
C LEU A 86 -10.96 -7.00 8.08
N ARG A 87 -10.45 -8.22 8.19
CA ARG A 87 -9.01 -8.51 8.04
C ARG A 87 -8.50 -8.00 6.69
N GLN A 88 -9.16 -8.37 5.60
CA GLN A 88 -8.75 -7.94 4.25
C GLN A 88 -8.84 -6.41 4.09
N ALA A 89 -9.84 -5.76 4.70
CA ALA A 89 -9.97 -4.31 4.67
C ALA A 89 -8.83 -3.61 5.44
N VAL A 90 -8.36 -4.18 6.54
CA VAL A 90 -7.21 -3.68 7.32
C VAL A 90 -5.90 -3.88 6.55
N GLU A 91 -5.68 -5.06 5.96
CA GLU A 91 -4.51 -5.34 5.12
C GLU A 91 -4.44 -4.37 3.94
N ARG A 92 -5.53 -4.22 3.19
CA ARG A 92 -5.64 -3.28 2.07
C ARG A 92 -5.35 -1.84 2.50
N ARG A 93 -5.92 -1.40 3.62
CA ARG A 93 -5.67 -0.05 4.16
C ARG A 93 -4.19 0.17 4.48
N GLY A 94 -3.51 -0.84 5.03
CA GLY A 94 -2.07 -0.77 5.28
C GLY A 94 -1.29 -0.52 3.99
N VAL A 95 -1.58 -1.28 2.94
CA VAL A 95 -0.94 -1.15 1.61
C VAL A 95 -1.21 0.23 1.00
N GLU A 96 -2.46 0.71 1.06
CA GLU A 96 -2.83 2.04 0.57
C GLU A 96 -2.04 3.17 1.25
N VAL A 97 -1.97 3.14 2.59
CA VAL A 97 -1.24 4.13 3.38
C VAL A 97 0.27 4.09 3.07
N ALA A 98 0.84 2.88 2.97
CA ALA A 98 2.25 2.71 2.60
C ALA A 98 2.52 3.25 1.18
N ALA A 99 1.68 2.90 0.21
CA ALA A 99 1.83 3.35 -1.17
C ALA A 99 1.74 4.88 -1.29
N ALA A 100 0.77 5.50 -0.62
CA ALA A 100 0.64 6.97 -0.57
C ALA A 100 1.91 7.61 0.01
N TRP A 101 2.41 7.09 1.14
CA TRP A 101 3.62 7.60 1.80
C TRP A 101 4.86 7.58 0.89
N TYR A 102 5.04 6.51 0.11
CA TYR A 102 6.13 6.41 -0.88
C TYR A 102 5.93 7.38 -2.05
N ARG A 103 4.72 7.47 -2.62
CA ARG A 103 4.41 8.38 -3.73
C ARG A 103 4.67 9.84 -3.36
N GLU A 104 4.24 10.27 -2.18
CA GLU A 104 4.50 11.61 -1.64
C GLU A 104 6.00 11.94 -1.53
N ARG A 105 6.86 10.92 -1.44
CA ARG A 105 8.33 11.05 -1.35
C ARG A 105 9.04 10.89 -2.70
N GLY A 106 8.26 10.93 -3.78
CA GLY A 106 8.75 10.87 -5.16
C GLY A 106 9.22 9.49 -5.59
N TRP A 107 8.63 8.43 -5.03
CA TRP A 107 8.82 7.07 -5.52
C TRP A 107 7.71 6.73 -6.52
N SER A 108 8.06 6.02 -7.59
CA SER A 108 7.09 5.23 -8.35
C SER A 108 6.70 4.01 -7.51
N VAL A 109 5.42 3.63 -7.52
CA VAL A 109 4.90 2.56 -6.67
C VAL A 109 4.00 1.62 -7.48
N THR A 110 4.39 0.35 -7.53
CA THR A 110 3.61 -0.76 -8.10
C THR A 110 3.12 -1.66 -6.97
N VAL A 111 1.81 -1.91 -6.92
CA VAL A 111 1.18 -2.83 -5.95
C VAL A 111 1.11 -4.23 -6.57
N LEU A 112 1.67 -5.25 -5.91
CA LEU A 112 1.77 -6.62 -6.44
C LEU A 112 1.01 -7.65 -5.57
N GLY A 113 1.20 -7.61 -4.26
CA GLY A 113 0.63 -8.55 -3.30
C GLY A 113 1.44 -9.83 -3.04
N LYS A 114 2.21 -10.35 -4.03
CA LYS A 114 3.22 -11.41 -3.83
C LYS A 114 4.35 -11.28 -4.87
N PRO A 115 5.62 -11.61 -4.53
CA PRO A 115 6.09 -12.15 -3.24
C PRO A 115 6.25 -11.10 -2.12
N PHE A 116 5.94 -9.84 -2.41
CA PHE A 116 5.90 -8.71 -1.49
C PHE A 116 4.75 -7.77 -1.91
N ASP A 117 4.35 -6.85 -1.05
CA ASP A 117 3.18 -6.00 -1.31
C ASP A 117 3.45 -4.91 -2.35
N LEU A 118 4.58 -4.20 -2.23
CA LEU A 118 4.94 -3.09 -3.13
C LEU A 118 6.34 -3.27 -3.74
N LEU A 119 6.46 -2.90 -5.01
CA LEU A 119 7.74 -2.52 -5.62
C LEU A 119 7.78 -0.99 -5.68
N VAL A 120 8.80 -0.39 -5.09
CA VAL A 120 9.01 1.06 -5.14
C VAL A 120 10.30 1.40 -5.85
N GLU A 121 10.27 2.40 -6.72
CA GLU A 121 11.39 2.74 -7.59
C GLU A 121 11.68 4.24 -7.58
N LYS A 122 12.97 4.57 -7.60
CA LYS A 122 13.49 5.94 -7.79
C LYS A 122 14.72 5.87 -8.69
N GLN A 123 15.21 7.03 -9.15
CA GLN A 123 16.34 7.10 -10.09
C GLN A 123 17.58 6.27 -9.69
N HIS A 124 17.80 6.02 -8.40
CA HIS A 124 18.97 5.31 -7.88
C HIS A 124 18.70 3.88 -7.42
N GLY A 125 17.54 3.31 -7.76
CA GLY A 125 17.25 1.90 -7.51
C GLY A 125 15.83 1.60 -7.11
N SER A 126 15.55 0.30 -6.99
CA SER A 126 14.27 -0.25 -6.55
C SER A 126 14.38 -0.87 -5.16
N ARG A 127 13.25 -0.94 -4.47
CA ARG A 127 13.10 -1.63 -3.19
C ARG A 127 11.83 -2.44 -3.19
N THR A 128 11.91 -3.62 -2.58
CA THR A 128 10.71 -4.39 -2.24
C THR A 128 10.18 -3.92 -0.90
N VAL A 129 8.86 -3.91 -0.72
CA VAL A 129 8.24 -3.47 0.54
C VAL A 129 7.23 -4.51 1.00
N GLU A 130 7.42 -4.99 2.21
CA GLU A 130 6.44 -5.80 2.93
C GLU A 130 5.65 -4.91 3.89
N VAL A 131 4.32 -5.02 3.87
CA VAL A 131 3.41 -4.17 4.62
C VAL A 131 2.57 -5.00 5.60
N LYS A 132 2.58 -4.64 6.88
CA LYS A 132 1.76 -5.27 7.91
C LYS A 132 0.74 -4.27 8.45
N GLY A 133 -0.55 -4.63 8.38
CA GLY A 133 -1.66 -3.81 8.87
C GLY A 133 -2.17 -4.30 10.24
N SER A 134 -2.53 -3.38 11.13
CA SER A 134 -3.19 -3.71 12.40
C SER A 134 -4.17 -2.64 12.87
N ARG A 135 -5.24 -3.07 13.56
CA ARG A 135 -6.19 -2.16 14.23
C ARG A 135 -5.67 -1.61 15.55
N SER A 136 -4.76 -2.32 16.20
CA SER A 136 -4.17 -1.95 17.48
C SER A 136 -2.71 -1.60 17.29
N ARG A 137 -2.12 -0.83 18.21
CA ARG A 137 -0.66 -0.66 18.26
C ARG A 137 0.02 -2.02 18.40
N VAL A 138 1.06 -2.27 17.61
CA VAL A 138 1.83 -3.51 17.65
C VAL A 138 3.32 -3.25 17.71
N ASP A 139 4.05 -3.98 18.55
CA ASP A 139 5.51 -3.87 18.63
C ASP A 139 6.22 -5.09 18.01
N LYS A 140 5.45 -6.09 17.58
CA LYS A 140 5.93 -7.29 16.88
C LYS A 140 5.01 -7.57 15.70
N VAL A 141 5.59 -8.16 14.66
CA VAL A 141 4.86 -8.65 13.49
C VAL A 141 5.23 -10.09 13.22
N ILE A 142 4.34 -10.82 12.56
CA ILE A 142 4.63 -12.16 12.10
C ILE A 142 5.00 -12.08 10.62
N VAL A 143 6.11 -12.74 10.30
CA VAL A 143 6.66 -12.79 8.94
C VAL A 143 6.76 -14.23 8.48
N THR A 144 6.56 -14.45 7.19
CA THR A 144 6.69 -15.78 6.59
C THR A 144 8.15 -16.07 6.21
N ARG A 145 8.47 -17.36 6.00
CA ARG A 145 9.79 -17.78 5.50
C ARG A 145 10.17 -17.05 4.20
N ASN A 146 9.21 -16.84 3.31
CA ASN A 146 9.45 -16.19 2.02
C ASN A 146 9.72 -14.69 2.16
N GLU A 147 9.02 -14.01 3.08
CA GLU A 147 9.28 -12.60 3.40
C GLU A 147 10.68 -12.41 3.98
N VAL A 148 11.07 -13.26 4.95
CA VAL A 148 12.42 -13.26 5.53
C VAL A 148 13.47 -13.52 4.44
N LYS A 149 13.24 -14.51 3.56
CA LYS A 149 14.14 -14.79 2.45
C LYS A 149 14.30 -13.57 1.55
N ASN A 150 13.19 -12.93 1.15
CA ASN A 150 13.23 -11.74 0.31
C ASN A 150 14.02 -10.60 0.95
N ALA A 151 13.77 -10.32 2.24
CA ALA A 151 14.47 -9.28 3.00
C ALA A 151 15.98 -9.54 3.14
N ARG A 152 16.38 -10.82 3.15
CA ARG A 152 17.79 -11.21 3.20
C ARG A 152 18.50 -11.11 1.84
N THR A 153 17.78 -11.19 0.73
CA THR A 153 18.38 -11.26 -0.62
C THR A 153 18.22 -9.99 -1.44
N ALA A 154 17.32 -9.08 -1.06
CA ALA A 154 17.03 -7.85 -1.80
C ALA A 154 17.12 -6.62 -0.89
N THR A 155 17.18 -5.43 -1.50
CA THR A 155 16.92 -4.20 -0.72
C THR A 155 15.44 -4.15 -0.39
N ALA A 156 15.11 -4.45 0.86
CA ALA A 156 13.74 -4.50 1.35
C ALA A 156 13.48 -3.45 2.42
N ASP A 157 12.26 -2.94 2.47
CA ASP A 157 11.77 -2.19 3.61
C ASP A 157 10.61 -2.98 4.26
N LEU A 158 10.51 -2.91 5.59
CA LEU A 158 9.32 -3.34 6.32
C LEU A 158 8.51 -2.11 6.70
N VAL A 159 7.22 -2.11 6.40
CA VAL A 159 6.28 -1.06 6.81
C VAL A 159 5.20 -1.66 7.69
N VAL A 160 4.97 -1.03 8.84
CA VAL A 160 3.86 -1.36 9.73
C VAL A 160 2.90 -0.18 9.74
N VAL A 161 1.64 -0.45 9.44
CA VAL A 161 0.54 0.53 9.57
C VAL A 161 -0.40 0.01 10.63
N ASP A 162 -0.30 0.57 11.83
CA ASP A 162 -1.09 0.16 12.99
C ASP A 162 -2.06 1.25 13.44
N GLU A 163 -2.92 0.95 14.43
CA GLU A 163 -3.99 1.88 14.85
C GLU A 163 -4.96 2.24 13.71
N ILE A 164 -5.23 1.28 12.82
CA ILE A 164 -6.26 1.41 11.77
C ILE A 164 -7.64 1.34 12.42
N THR A 165 -8.44 2.38 12.23
CA THR A 165 -9.83 2.42 12.66
C THR A 165 -10.75 1.88 11.57
N TRP A 166 -11.91 1.37 11.98
CA TRP A 166 -12.93 0.91 11.04
C TRP A 166 -14.34 1.19 11.55
N SER A 167 -15.28 1.24 10.62
CA SER A 167 -16.71 1.31 10.87
C SER A 167 -17.47 0.52 9.80
N ARG A 168 -18.78 0.36 10.00
CA ARG A 168 -19.70 -0.08 8.94
C ARG A 168 -20.49 1.12 8.46
N ASP A 169 -20.57 1.31 7.16
CA ASP A 169 -21.43 2.33 6.57
C ASP A 169 -22.92 1.91 6.62
N SER A 170 -23.81 2.81 6.16
CA SER A 170 -25.26 2.56 6.10
C SER A 170 -25.66 1.39 5.22
N CYS A 171 -24.77 0.93 4.33
CA CYS A 171 -24.95 -0.22 3.44
C CYS A 171 -24.31 -1.50 4.02
N GLY A 172 -23.78 -1.45 5.24
CA GLY A 172 -23.12 -2.57 5.91
C GLY A 172 -21.70 -2.86 5.41
N ARG A 173 -21.11 -2.00 4.57
CA ARG A 173 -19.74 -2.17 4.06
C ARG A 173 -18.73 -1.73 5.11
N ILE A 174 -17.62 -2.45 5.18
CA ILE A 174 -16.51 -2.08 6.05
C ILE A 174 -15.73 -0.92 5.44
N VAL A 175 -15.61 0.16 6.20
CA VAL A 175 -14.81 1.33 5.85
C VAL A 175 -13.68 1.45 6.85
N THR A 176 -12.46 1.61 6.35
CA THR A 176 -11.25 1.78 7.17
C THR A 176 -10.69 3.19 7.04
N SER A 177 -10.05 3.67 8.10
CA SER A 177 -9.47 5.03 8.15
C SER A 177 -8.29 5.08 9.10
N GLY A 178 -7.58 6.20 9.12
CA GLY A 178 -6.39 6.38 9.95
C GLY A 178 -5.24 5.46 9.51
N GLY A 179 -4.46 5.02 10.49
CA GLY A 179 -3.24 4.22 10.32
C GLY A 179 -1.97 5.02 10.61
N ARG A 180 -1.28 4.68 11.69
CA ARG A 180 0.06 5.18 12.00
C ARG A 180 1.10 4.35 11.25
N LEU A 181 1.81 5.01 10.33
CA LEU A 181 2.87 4.37 9.55
C LEU A 181 4.21 4.42 10.29
N ARG A 182 4.90 3.28 10.35
CA ARG A 182 6.30 3.13 10.75
C ARG A 182 7.04 2.33 9.69
N ARG A 183 8.28 2.74 9.39
CA ARG A 183 9.12 2.12 8.36
C ARG A 183 10.48 1.73 8.93
N TRP A 184 10.91 0.51 8.64
CA TRP A 184 12.27 0.03 8.83
C TRP A 184 12.92 -0.07 7.44
N ALA A 185 13.73 0.93 7.10
CA ALA A 185 14.38 1.01 5.79
C ALA A 185 15.57 0.05 5.73
N GLY A 186 15.72 -0.69 4.63
CA GLY A 186 16.78 -1.70 4.52
C GLY A 186 16.62 -2.83 5.54
N TRP A 187 15.38 -3.23 5.82
CA TRP A 187 15.05 -4.28 6.77
C TRP A 187 15.70 -5.60 6.36
N HIS A 188 16.51 -6.15 7.26
CA HIS A 188 17.31 -7.35 7.03
C HIS A 188 17.37 -8.17 8.33
N PRO A 189 16.32 -8.96 8.65
CA PRO A 189 16.22 -9.65 9.93
C PRO A 189 17.25 -10.78 10.03
N THR A 190 17.97 -10.84 11.16
CA THR A 190 18.83 -11.96 11.54
C THR A 190 18.00 -13.06 12.20
N ASP A 191 18.61 -14.21 12.49
CA ASP A 191 17.89 -15.29 13.19
C ASP A 191 17.57 -14.91 14.66
N ASP A 192 18.39 -14.07 15.29
CA ASP A 192 18.16 -13.58 16.67
C ASP A 192 16.97 -12.62 16.76
N ASP A 193 16.60 -11.98 15.65
CA ASP A 193 15.41 -11.12 15.55
C ASP A 193 14.11 -11.94 15.41
N LEU A 194 14.20 -13.25 15.16
CA LEU A 194 13.08 -14.09 14.77
C LEU A 194 12.78 -15.18 15.81
N THR A 195 11.53 -15.24 16.26
CA THR A 195 11.02 -16.39 17.02
C THR A 195 10.20 -17.29 16.09
N PRO A 196 10.58 -18.56 15.90
CA PRO A 196 9.80 -19.49 15.10
C PRO A 196 8.40 -19.70 15.68
N LEU A 197 7.35 -19.41 14.89
CA LEU A 197 5.96 -19.63 15.29
C LEU A 197 5.31 -20.80 14.55
N THR A 198 5.68 -21.00 13.28
CA THR A 198 5.07 -22.00 12.39
C THR A 198 6.17 -22.83 11.75
N PHE A 199 5.93 -24.13 11.63
CA PHE A 199 6.83 -25.07 10.96
C PHE A 199 6.11 -25.81 9.85
N GLU A 200 6.84 -26.11 8.79
CA GLU A 200 6.44 -27.06 7.77
C GLU A 200 7.06 -28.41 8.12
N CYS A 201 6.26 -29.47 8.15
CA CYS A 201 6.73 -30.82 8.45
C CYS A 201 6.78 -31.64 7.16
N ARG A 202 7.94 -32.25 6.87
CA ARG A 202 8.06 -33.27 5.83
C ARG A 202 7.52 -34.58 6.38
N LEU A 203 6.53 -35.16 5.72
CA LEU A 203 6.01 -36.48 6.08
C LEU A 203 7.03 -37.57 5.72
N PRO A 204 7.15 -38.65 6.52
CA PRO A 204 7.94 -39.82 6.17
C PRO A 204 7.36 -40.52 4.92
N GLU A 205 8.18 -41.33 4.24
CA GLU A 205 7.73 -42.11 3.09
C GLU A 205 6.74 -43.20 3.53
N GLY A 206 5.48 -43.07 3.09
CA GLY A 206 4.41 -44.03 3.35
C GLY A 206 3.79 -43.94 4.75
N PRO A 207 2.52 -44.39 4.90
CA PRO A 207 1.94 -44.58 6.22
C PRO A 207 2.67 -45.72 6.95
N GLN A 208 3.07 -45.52 8.20
CA GLN A 208 3.49 -46.62 9.06
C GLN A 208 2.26 -47.54 9.24
N GLN A 209 2.30 -48.74 8.67
CA GLN A 209 1.35 -49.79 9.04
C GLN A 209 1.70 -50.23 10.45
N ASN A 210 0.78 -50.01 11.39
CA ASN A 210 0.89 -50.56 12.73
C ASN A 210 0.53 -52.05 12.63
N ASP A 211 1.48 -52.93 12.93
CA ASP A 211 1.26 -54.37 13.16
C ASP A 211 0.45 -54.62 14.45
#